data_AF-A0A521FTM5-F1
#
_entry.id   AF-A0A521FTM5-F1
#
_cell.length_a   1.000
_cell.length_b   1.000
_cell.length_c   1.000
_cell.angle_alpha   90.00
_cell.angle_beta   90.00
_cell.angle_gamma   90.00
#
_symmetry.space_group_name_H-M   'P 1'
#
loop_
_entity.id
_entity.type
_entity.pdbx_description
1 polymer ?
#
loop_
_entity_poly.entity_id
_entity_poly.type
_entity_poly.pdbx_seq_one_letter_code
_entity_poly.pdbx_strand_id
1 'polypeptide(L)' 'MKKTEFSDAVDAYLADTANPLQEFVIEDYCYTCRHNYDIEEMYNDAVEKGIGDRVFQLVAKMWDKYK' A
#
# COMPACT_ATOMS: atom_id res chain seq x y z
N MET A 1 5.50 11.37 4.47
CA MET A 1 5.12 10.47 5.58
C MET A 1 6.37 9.71 6.02
N LYS A 2 6.59 9.50 7.32
CA LYS A 2 7.74 8.69 7.79
C LYS A 2 7.49 7.21 7.50
N LYS A 3 8.55 6.43 7.31
CA LYS A 3 8.49 4.97 7.03
C LYS A 3 7.58 4.20 8.01
N THR A 4 7.61 4.56 9.30
CA THR A 4 6.78 3.93 10.35
C THR A 4 5.29 4.22 10.18
N GLU A 5 4.92 5.46 9.85
CA GLU A 5 3.52 5.86 9.69
C GLU A 5 2.85 5.17 8.50
N PHE A 6 3.60 4.91 7.42
CA PHE A 6 3.09 4.16 6.27
C PHE A 6 2.96 2.67 6.58
N SER A 7 3.94 2.08 7.29
CA SER A 7 3.83 0.69 7.75
C SER A 7 2.59 0.47 8.62
N ASP A 8 2.32 1.39 9.55
CA ASP A 8 1.14 1.31 10.41
C ASP A 8 -0.17 1.45 9.61
N ALA A 9 -0.17 2.31 8.58
CA ALA A 9 -1.32 2.44 7.67
C ALA A 9 -1.56 1.16 6.85
N VAL A 10 -0.50 0.51 6.38
CA VAL A 10 -0.58 -0.78 5.67
C VAL A 10 -1.18 -1.85 6.58
N ASP A 11 -0.69 -1.98 7.81
CA ASP A 11 -1.18 -2.99 8.76
C ASP A 11 -2.65 -2.75 9.12
N ALA A 12 -3.04 -1.49 9.38
CA ALA A 12 -4.42 -1.14 9.67
C ALA A 12 -5.35 -1.40 8.47
N TYR A 13 -4.88 -1.14 7.23
CA TYR A 13 -5.66 -1.39 6.02
C TYR A 13 -5.87 -2.89 5.77
N LEU A 14 -4.83 -3.71 5.98
CA LEU A 14 -4.94 -5.16 5.86
C LEU A 14 -5.89 -5.75 6.91
N ALA A 15 -5.91 -5.19 8.13
CA ALA A 15 -6.77 -5.62 9.23
C ALA A 15 -8.21 -5.05 9.20
N ASP A 16 -8.58 -4.24 8.20
CA ASP A 16 -9.88 -3.54 8.13
C ASP A 16 -10.15 -2.60 9.31
N THR A 17 -9.08 -2.02 9.88
CA THR A 17 -9.15 -1.05 10.98
C THR A 17 -8.53 0.31 10.61
N ALA A 18 -8.24 0.52 9.32
CA ALA A 18 -7.71 1.79 8.84
C ALA A 18 -8.72 2.92 9.06
N ASN A 19 -8.22 4.06 9.51
CA ASN A 19 -9.00 5.29 9.52
C ASN A 19 -9.04 5.92 8.11
N PRO A 20 -9.93 6.89 7.84
CA PRO A 20 -10.08 7.47 6.51
C PRO A 20 -8.80 8.09 5.91
N LEU A 21 -7.90 8.61 6.75
CA LEU A 21 -6.62 9.14 6.29
C LEU A 21 -5.67 8.02 5.87
N GLN A 22 -5.64 6.92 6.63
CA GLN A 22 -4.85 5.74 6.29
C GLN A 22 -5.38 5.08 5.01
N GLU A 23 -6.70 4.95 4.86
CA GLU A 23 -7.32 4.45 3.63
C GLU A 23 -6.95 5.32 2.42
N PHE A 24 -7.09 6.64 2.52
CA PHE A 24 -6.72 7.57 1.46
C PHE A 24 -5.26 7.40 1.02
N VAL A 25 -4.34 7.31 1.98
CA VAL A 25 -2.90 7.16 1.71
C VAL A 25 -2.59 5.84 1.01
N ILE A 26 -3.25 4.76 1.41
CA ILE A 26 -3.07 3.44 0.78
C ILE A 26 -3.65 3.43 -0.63
N GLU A 27 -4.84 4.01 -0.82
CA GLU A 27 -5.48 4.10 -2.13
C GLU A 27 -4.67 4.98 -3.09
N ASP A 28 -4.14 6.12 -2.62
CA ASP A 28 -3.27 7.02 -3.39
C ASP A 28 -1.96 6.32 -3.78
N TYR A 29 -1.34 5.60 -2.84
CA TYR A 29 -0.16 4.80 -3.11
C TYR A 29 -0.42 3.76 -4.20
N CYS A 30 -1.47 2.94 -4.04
CA CYS A 30 -1.84 1.92 -5.01
C CYS A 30 -2.26 2.50 -6.37
N TYR A 31 -2.96 3.64 -6.38
CA TYR A 31 -3.34 4.33 -7.61
C TYR A 31 -2.10 4.79 -8.38
N THR A 32 -1.13 5.36 -7.67
CA THR A 32 0.17 5.77 -8.22
C THR A 32 0.95 4.56 -8.74
N CYS A 33 0.98 3.46 -7.99
CA CYS A 33 1.59 2.19 -8.43
C CYS A 33 0.95 1.65 -9.71
N ARG A 34 -0.39 1.71 -9.83
CA ARG A 34 -1.13 1.16 -10.97
C ARG A 34 -0.93 1.96 -12.27
N HIS A 35 -0.75 3.28 -12.17
CA HIS A 35 -0.80 4.17 -13.34
C HIS A 35 0.53 4.81 -13.73
N ASN A 36 1.50 4.90 -12.81
CA ASN A 36 2.69 5.74 -13.01
C ASN A 36 4.04 5.03 -12.88
N TYR A 37 4.10 3.74 -12.52
CA TYR A 37 5.35 3.13 -12.06
C TYR A 37 5.72 1.78 -12.70
N ASP A 38 7.02 1.60 -12.90
CA ASP A 38 7.68 0.32 -13.18
C ASP A 38 7.56 -0.58 -11.93
N ILE A 39 7.23 -1.86 -12.14
CA ILE A 39 7.02 -2.84 -11.07
C ILE A 39 8.28 -2.97 -10.19
N GLU A 40 9.45 -2.75 -10.77
CA GLU A 40 10.74 -2.80 -10.07
C GLU A 40 10.93 -1.64 -9.07
N GLU A 41 10.53 -0.41 -9.42
CA GLU A 41 10.56 0.72 -8.48
C GLU A 41 9.56 0.54 -7.33
N MET A 42 8.38 0.00 -7.62
CA MET A 42 7.38 -0.33 -6.59
C MET A 42 7.94 -1.35 -5.60
N TYR A 43 8.59 -2.40 -6.10
CA TYR A 43 9.20 -3.40 -5.25
C TYR A 43 10.32 -2.81 -4.38
N ASN A 44 11.17 -1.96 -4.96
CA ASN A 44 12.26 -1.31 -4.23
C ASN A 44 11.75 -0.36 -3.13
N ASP A 45 10.73 0.46 -3.40
CA ASP A 45 10.09 1.32 -2.38
C ASP A 45 9.43 0.50 -1.26
N ALA A 46 8.78 -0.62 -1.61
CA ALA A 46 8.20 -1.55 -0.65
C ALA A 46 9.27 -2.21 0.25
N VAL A 47 10.41 -2.58 -0.33
CA VAL A 47 11.56 -3.12 0.41
C VAL A 47 12.17 -2.05 1.31
N GLU A 48 12.37 -0.82 0.80
CA GLU A 48 12.86 0.31 1.61
C GLU A 48 11.94 0.63 2.77
N LYS A 49 10.63 0.45 2.61
CA LYS A 49 9.63 0.62 3.67
C LYS A 49 9.41 -0.61 4.54
N GLY A 50 10.04 -1.75 4.24
CA GLY A 50 9.95 -2.99 5.03
C GLY A 50 8.60 -3.69 4.91
N ILE A 51 7.89 -3.47 3.82
CA ILE A 51 6.53 -3.94 3.57
C ILE A 51 6.44 -4.82 2.31
N GLY A 52 7.57 -5.29 1.76
CA GLY A 52 7.63 -6.05 0.50
C GLY A 52 6.58 -7.16 0.37
N ASP A 53 6.49 -8.06 1.37
CA ASP A 53 5.50 -9.15 1.37
C ASP A 53 4.05 -8.67 1.53
N ARG A 54 3.87 -7.54 2.23
CA ARG A 54 2.56 -6.95 2.53
C ARG A 54 1.99 -6.19 1.33
N VAL A 55 2.83 -5.64 0.45
CA VAL A 55 2.40 -4.97 -0.78
C VAL A 55 1.62 -5.91 -1.70
N PHE A 56 2.03 -7.17 -1.83
CA PHE A 56 1.28 -8.15 -2.64
C PHE A 56 -0.13 -8.43 -2.09
N GLN A 57 -0.27 -8.50 -0.76
CA GLN A 57 -1.58 -8.65 -0.11
C GLN A 57 -2.45 -7.42 -0.33
N LEU A 58 -1.82 -6.25 -0.31
CA LEU A 58 -2.48 -4.96 -0.54
C LEU A 58 -3.01 -4.86 -1.97
N VAL A 59 -2.19 -5.21 -2.96
CA VAL A 59 -2.58 -5.26 -4.39
C VAL A 59 -3.73 -6.25 -4.61
N ALA A 60 -3.67 -7.45 -4.00
CA ALA A 60 -4.74 -8.44 -4.11
C ALA A 60 -6.06 -7.92 -3.53
N LYS A 61 -6.03 -7.30 -2.34
CA LYS A 61 -7.21 -6.72 -1.67
C LYS A 61 -7.83 -5.58 -2.48
N MET A 62 -7.00 -4.73 -3.08
CA MET A 62 -7.46 -3.65 -3.96
C MET A 62 -8.09 -4.19 -5.25
N TRP A 63 -7.55 -5.26 -5.83
CA TRP A 63 -8.14 -5.89 -7.01
C TRP A 63 -9.55 -6.41 -6.76
N ASP A 64 -9.81 -6.97 -5.57
CA ASP A 64 -11.15 -7.43 -5.17
C ASP A 64 -12.11 -6.27 -4.88
N LYS A 65 -11.62 -5.15 -4.33
CA LYS A 65 -12.45 -3.96 -4.00
C LYS A 65 -13.01 -3.24 -5.24
N TYR A 66 -12.26 -3.20 -6.33
CA TYR A 66 -12.62 -2.46 -7.55
C TYR A 66 -13.00 -3.36 -8.75
N LYS A 67 -13.39 -4.61 -8.46
CA LYS A 67 -13.95 -5.56 -9.43
C LYS A 67 -15.45 -5.34 -9.62
#